data_AF-A0A0D6TCY5-F1
#
_entry.id   AF-A0A0D6TCY5-F1
#
_cell.length_a   1.000
_cell.length_b   1.000
_cell.length_c   1.000
_cell.angle_alpha   90.00
_cell.angle_beta   90.00
_cell.angle_gamma   90.00
#
_symmetry.space_group_name_H-M   'P 1'
#
loop_
_entity.id
_entity.type
_entity.pdbx_description
1 polymer ?
#
loop_
_entity_poly.entity_id
_entity_poly.type
_entity_poly.pdbx_seq_one_letter_code
_entity_poly.pdbx_strand_id
1 'polypeptide(L)' 'MNTNTDRMLIAETDEQGSVVCVWRADHGKRPRPVADPATCVKMLDSFGIFGASRDAVRLWLMSSDAEVA' A
#
# COMPACT_ATOMS: atom_id res chain seq x y z
N MET A 1 -5.27 2.94 22.27
CA MET A 1 -5.20 2.41 20.89
C MET A 1 -3.73 2.41 20.50
N ASN A 2 -3.07 1.26 20.48
CA ASN A 2 -1.71 1.18 19.92
C ASN A 2 -1.84 1.38 18.41
N THR A 3 -1.57 2.59 17.93
CA THR A 3 -1.30 2.81 16.52
C THR A 3 -0.02 2.04 16.22
N ASN A 4 -0.17 0.86 15.63
CA ASN A 4 0.94 0.00 15.23
C ASN A 4 1.65 0.68 14.05
N THR A 5 2.43 1.73 14.35
CA THR A 5 3.16 2.57 13.38
C THR A 5 4.30 1.81 12.71
N ASP A 6 4.51 0.54 13.08
CA ASP A 6 5.52 -0.32 12.50
C ASP A 6 5.23 -0.72 11.04
N ARG A 7 3.99 -0.52 10.56
CA ARG A 7 3.56 -0.95 9.23
C ARG A 7 2.76 0.14 8.51
N MET A 8 3.37 0.77 7.52
CA MET A 8 2.74 1.81 6.70
C MET A 8 2.71 1.42 5.22
N LEU A 9 1.62 1.75 4.54
CA LEU A 9 1.52 1.76 3.09
C LEU A 9 1.36 3.21 2.62
N ILE A 10 2.18 3.60 1.66
CA ILE A 10 2.20 4.93 1.06
C ILE A 10 1.85 4.75 -0.41
N ALA A 11 0.71 5.29 -0.82
CA ALA A 11 0.34 5.37 -2.23
C ALA A 11 1.01 6.58 -2.88
N GLU A 12 1.67 6.32 -3.99
CA GLU A 12 2.08 7.33 -4.94
C GLU A 12 0.99 7.48 -6.00
N THR A 13 0.56 8.71 -6.24
CA THR A 13 -0.47 9.04 -7.23
C THR A 13 0.11 9.87 -8.36
N ASP A 14 -0.46 9.72 -9.55
CA ASP A 14 -0.19 10.65 -10.66
C ASP A 14 -0.87 12.01 -10.45
N GLU A 15 -0.72 12.91 -11.42
CA GLU A 15 -1.32 14.26 -11.43
C GLU A 15 -2.86 14.24 -11.45
N GLN A 16 -3.47 13.11 -11.81
CA GLN A 16 -4.92 12.91 -11.85
C GLN A 16 -5.46 12.28 -10.55
N GLY A 17 -4.57 11.91 -9.62
CA GLY A 17 -4.92 11.28 -8.35
C GLY A 17 -5.07 9.76 -8.42
N SER A 18 -4.69 9.13 -9.54
CA SER A 18 -4.71 7.67 -9.68
C SER A 18 -3.49 7.05 -9.02
N VAL A 19 -3.67 5.97 -8.26
CA VAL A 19 -2.55 5.25 -7.62
C VAL A 19 -1.70 4.58 -8.70
N VAL A 20 -0.42 4.96 -8.78
CA VAL A 20 0.54 4.38 -9.75
C VAL A 20 1.50 3.39 -9.09
N CYS A 21 1.77 3.57 -7.80
CA CYS A 21 2.60 2.65 -7.03
C CYS A 21 2.17 2.65 -5.55
N VAL A 22 2.29 1.50 -4.89
CA VAL A 22 2.16 1.41 -3.43
C VAL A 22 3.49 0.99 -2.84
N TRP A 23 3.96 1.76 -1.87
CA TRP A 23 5.20 1.55 -1.15
C TRP A 23 4.92 1.07 0.25
N ARG A 24 5.67 0.07 0.70
CA ARG A 24 5.70 -0.35 2.10
C ARG A 24 6.82 0.38 2.84
N ALA A 25 6.47 1.03 3.93
CA ALA A 25 7.41 1.65 4.84
C ALA A 25 7.30 0.97 6.22
N ASP A 26 8.39 0.32 6.63
CA ASP A 26 8.56 -0.17 8.00
C ASP A 26 9.44 0.82 8.77
N HIS A 27 9.24 0.94 10.09
CA HIS A 27 9.98 1.89 10.92
C HIS A 27 11.52 1.70 10.80
N GLY A 28 12.25 2.80 10.60
CA GLY A 28 13.71 2.80 10.46
C GLY A 28 14.25 2.25 9.13
N LYS A 29 13.38 1.89 8.18
CA LYS A 29 13.78 1.41 6.84
C LYS A 29 13.33 2.39 5.76
N ARG A 30 14.11 2.43 4.67
CA ARG A 30 13.69 3.16 3.46
C ARG A 30 12.45 2.47 2.86
N PRO A 31 11.40 3.21 2.47
CA PRO A 31 10.24 2.65 1.79
C PRO A 31 10.65 1.87 0.54
N ARG A 32 9.96 0.77 0.27
CA ARG A 32 10.17 -0.07 -0.91
C ARG A 32 8.85 -0.37 -1.62
N PRO A 33 8.83 -0.57 -2.93
CA PRO A 33 7.61 -0.97 -3.62
C PRO A 33 7.05 -2.27 -3.02
N VAL A 34 5.73 -2.39 -2.95
CA VAL A 34 5.08 -3.62 -2.50
C VAL A 34 5.42 -4.75 -3.48
N ALA A 35 6.09 -5.78 -2.98
CA ALA A 35 6.46 -6.97 -3.75
C ALA A 35 5.42 -8.09 -3.67
N ASP A 36 4.55 -8.08 -2.66
CA ASP A 36 3.51 -9.09 -2.44
C ASP A 36 2.16 -8.40 -2.17
N PRO A 37 1.44 -8.01 -3.24
CA PRO A 37 0.17 -7.30 -3.13
C PRO A 37 -0.89 -8.12 -2.41
N ALA A 38 -0.97 -9.43 -2.68
CA ALA A 38 -1.96 -10.34 -2.09
C ALA A 38 -1.86 -10.41 -0.57
N THR A 39 -0.65 -10.49 -0.01
CA THR A 39 -0.45 -10.43 1.45
C THR A 39 -0.81 -9.07 2.01
N CYS A 40 -0.50 -7.98 1.30
CA CYS A 40 -0.86 -6.63 1.74
C CYS A 40 -2.39 -6.42 1.79
N VAL A 41 -3.15 -6.96 0.83
CA VAL A 41 -4.63 -6.93 0.85
C VAL A 41 -5.18 -7.63 2.08
N LYS A 42 -4.69 -8.84 2.40
CA LYS A 42 -5.15 -9.63 3.55
C LYS A 42 -4.91 -8.93 4.89
N MET A 43 -3.86 -8.13 4.97
CA MET A 43 -3.45 -7.42 6.19
C MET A 43 -3.78 -5.93 6.15
N LEU A 44 -4.59 -5.46 5.21
CA LEU A 44 -4.76 -4.04 4.92
C LEU A 44 -5.18 -3.21 6.14
N ASP A 45 -6.06 -3.76 6.98
CA ASP A 45 -6.54 -3.10 8.21
C ASP A 45 -5.45 -2.96 9.30
N SER A 46 -4.34 -3.68 9.16
CA SER A 46 -3.19 -3.56 10.08
C SER A 46 -2.19 -2.48 9.67
N PHE A 47 -2.35 -1.86 8.49
CA PHE A 47 -1.46 -0.81 7.99
C PHE A 47 -2.04 0.59 8.24
N GLY A 48 -1.16 1.53 8.57
CA GLY A 48 -1.43 2.95 8.33
C GLY A 48 -1.37 3.25 6.83
N ILE A 49 -2.41 3.86 6.26
CA ILE A 49 -2.50 4.15 4.83
C ILE A 49 -2.32 5.65 4.59
N PHE A 50 -1.48 6.01 3.63
CA PHE A 50 -1.14 7.40 3.28
C PHE A 50 -1.13 7.62 1.77
N GLY A 51 -1.27 8.89 1.35
CA GLY A 51 -1.20 9.31 -0.06
C GLY A 51 -2.50 9.12 -0.86
N ALA A 52 -3.29 8.10 -0.55
CA ALA A 52 -4.61 7.85 -1.16
C ALA A 52 -5.60 7.24 -0.15
N SER A 53 -6.85 7.08 -0.56
CA SER A 53 -7.85 6.39 0.26
C SER A 53 -7.54 4.90 0.40
N ARG A 54 -7.98 4.28 1.49
CA ARG A 54 -7.82 2.83 1.70
C ARG A 54 -8.42 2.01 0.57
N ASP A 55 -9.57 2.41 0.05
CA ASP A 55 -10.23 1.73 -1.07
C ASP A 55 -9.43 1.84 -2.37
N ALA A 56 -8.82 3.00 -2.67
CA ALA A 56 -7.97 3.16 -3.84
C ALA A 56 -6.72 2.28 -3.75
N VAL A 57 -6.08 2.20 -2.57
CA VAL A 57 -4.95 1.30 -2.33
C VAL A 57 -5.35 -0.16 -2.46
N ARG A 58 -6.53 -0.54 -1.93
CA ARG A 58 -7.06 -1.90 -2.07
C ARG A 58 -7.27 -2.28 -3.53
N LEU A 59 -7.89 -1.40 -4.31
CA LEU A 59 -8.13 -1.62 -5.74
C LEU A 59 -6.82 -1.79 -6.50
N TRP A 60 -5.82 -0.94 -6.24
CA TRP A 60 -4.49 -1.07 -6.84
C TRP A 60 -3.85 -2.41 -6.49
N LEU A 61 -3.80 -2.79 -5.21
CA LEU A 61 -3.20 -4.05 -4.76
C LEU A 61 -3.89 -5.28 -5.36
N MET A 62 -5.21 -5.22 -5.60
CA MET A 62 -5.97 -6.29 -6.27
C MET A 62 -5.72 -6.33 -7.78
N SER A 63 -5.46 -5.18 -8.41
CA SER A 63 -5.15 -5.10 -9.85
C SER A 63 -3.70 -5.46 -10.15
N SER A 64 -2.75 -5.19 -9.25
CA SER A 64 -1.33 -5.51 -9.42
C SER A 64 -1.02 -7.01 -9.34
N ASP A 65 -1.93 -7.81 -8.76
CA ASP A 65 -1.83 -9.28 -8.78
C ASP A 65 -2.13 -9.86 -10.17
N ALA A 66 -2.90 -9.14 -11.00
CA ALA A 66 -3.36 -9.60 -12.31
C ALA A 66 -2.32 -9.45 -13.44
N GLU A 67 -1.23 -8.71 -13.23
CA GLU A 67 -0.18 -8.48 -14.25
C GLU A 67 0.96 -9.53 -14.20
N VAL A 68 0.84 -10.56 -13.36
CA VAL A 68 1.82 -11.66 -13.22
C VAL A 68 1.12 -13.02 -13.24
N ALA A 69 0.26 -13.26 -14.24
CA ALA A 69 -0.32 -14.58 -14.53
C ALA A 69 -0.20 -14.93 -16.02
#